data_AF-A0A0W0ZUM0-F1
#
_entry.id   AF-A0A0W0ZUM0-F1
#
_cell.length_a   1.000
_cell.length_b   1.000
_cell.length_c   1.000
_cell.angle_alpha   90.00
_cell.angle_beta   90.00
_cell.angle_gamma   90.00
#
_symmetry.space_group_name_H-M   'P 1'
#
loop_
_entity.id
_entity.type
_entity.pdbx_description
1 polymer ?
#
loop_
_entity_poly.entity_id
_entity_poly.type
_entity_poly.pdbx_seq_one_letter_code
_entity_poly.pdbx_strand_id
1 'polypeptide(L)'
;MSTNIENLKALIEEERKKLEEAQRLVKQAILKAMASPPKIEDQEAAVKAFDTANKQAHDVYLKIDELNKAKSDEASKNYHETCKVNNAKVESGAITPEECEKLNDEAYDEYMRIKEANDKASMDAYKEYQELFNENGTKLKTVQEHYQKHNPSPPPVTATVQSEKVSGLVAAYKELYKDDDEWYKKHEPKIEGNRTSLTFKSDEDALNFAKKLAENQNFIMIDKETNKVLAYSRDGKLFRGDKELTEGPLRPSKEEMEKLPTLDEYQKKQQTPNPTDDPPLSTPQSTKPEPPEIPTVQQTEESPQEKEDLEKQKGINPNF
;
A
#
# COMPACT_ATOMS: atom_id res chain seq x y z
N MET A 1 42.61 1.24 -23.47
CA MET A 1 41.30 0.59 -23.23
C MET A 1 41.30 -0.02 -21.83
N SER A 2 42.23 -0.93 -21.51
CA SER A 2 42.75 -1.28 -20.16
C SER A 2 42.31 -0.39 -18.97
N THR A 3 42.49 0.95 -19.01
CA THR A 3 42.03 1.89 -17.98
C THR A 3 40.57 1.68 -17.52
N ASN A 4 39.66 1.31 -18.41
CA ASN A 4 38.27 1.05 -18.05
C ASN A 4 38.12 -0.27 -17.25
N ILE A 5 38.87 -1.30 -17.63
CA ILE A 5 38.88 -2.61 -16.97
C ILE A 5 39.45 -2.51 -15.54
N GLU A 6 40.53 -1.74 -15.34
CA GLU A 6 41.08 -1.52 -13.99
C GLU A 6 40.13 -0.67 -13.12
N ASN A 7 39.46 0.34 -13.68
CA ASN A 7 38.42 1.10 -12.97
C ASN A 7 37.25 0.20 -12.54
N LEU A 8 36.79 -0.70 -13.42
CA LEU A 8 35.71 -1.64 -13.09
C LEU A 8 36.11 -2.64 -11.99
N LYS A 9 37.36 -3.15 -11.98
CA LYS A 9 37.86 -3.96 -10.86
C LYS A 9 37.84 -3.19 -9.53
N ALA A 10 38.27 -1.93 -9.53
CA ALA A 10 38.26 -1.09 -8.33
C ALA A 10 36.83 -0.85 -7.81
N LEU A 11 35.86 -0.64 -8.70
CA LEU A 11 34.44 -0.50 -8.35
C LEU A 11 33.84 -1.80 -7.78
N ILE A 12 34.15 -2.97 -8.34
CA ILE A 12 33.71 -4.27 -7.79
C ILE A 12 34.22 -4.44 -6.35
N GLU A 13 35.47 -4.06 -6.10
CA GLU A 13 36.13 -4.13 -4.79
C GLU A 13 35.62 -3.06 -3.79
N GLU A 14 34.95 -2.01 -4.29
CA GLU A 14 34.20 -1.03 -3.48
C GLU A 14 32.80 -1.56 -3.12
N GLU A 15 32.03 -2.04 -4.10
CA GLU A 15 30.69 -2.61 -3.89
C GLU A 15 30.75 -3.87 -3.00
N ARG A 16 31.80 -4.70 -3.11
CA ARG A 16 32.01 -5.85 -2.21
C ARG A 16 32.14 -5.44 -0.75
N LYS A 17 32.85 -4.35 -0.44
CA LYS A 17 32.97 -3.84 0.94
C LYS A 17 31.64 -3.30 1.48
N LYS A 18 30.85 -2.63 0.62
CA LYS A 18 29.50 -2.20 0.99
C LYS A 18 28.57 -3.40 1.24
N LEU A 19 28.70 -4.47 0.47
CA LEU A 19 27.98 -5.73 0.68
C LEU A 19 28.38 -6.41 2.00
N GLU A 20 29.69 -6.49 2.31
CA GLU A 20 30.17 -7.02 3.60
C GLU A 20 29.61 -6.21 4.78
N GLU A 21 29.59 -4.87 4.69
CA GLU A 21 28.96 -4.02 5.69
C GLU A 21 27.43 -4.23 5.76
N ALA A 22 26.74 -4.32 4.63
CA ALA A 22 25.29 -4.59 4.61
C ALA A 22 24.97 -5.96 5.26
N GLN A 23 25.76 -7.00 4.99
CA GLN A 23 25.65 -8.29 5.69
C GLN A 23 25.96 -8.20 7.19
N ARG A 24 26.93 -7.36 7.59
CA ARG A 24 27.24 -7.08 9.00
C ARG A 24 26.05 -6.41 9.69
N LEU A 25 25.39 -5.46 9.03
CA LEU A 25 24.20 -4.78 9.51
C LEU A 25 22.98 -5.72 9.58
N VAL A 26 22.77 -6.59 8.58
CA VAL A 26 21.76 -7.67 8.63
C VAL A 26 21.96 -8.55 9.87
N LYS A 27 23.17 -9.03 10.13
CA LYS A 27 23.49 -9.85 11.32
C LYS A 27 23.17 -9.11 12.63
N GLN A 28 23.45 -7.81 12.70
CA GLN A 28 23.12 -6.97 13.86
C GLN A 28 21.61 -6.70 14.00
N ALA A 29 20.88 -6.53 12.90
CA ALA A 29 19.45 -6.27 12.91
C ALA A 29 18.64 -7.53 13.30
N ILE A 30 19.01 -8.71 12.79
CA ILE A 30 18.44 -10.00 13.21
C ILE A 30 18.57 -10.17 14.74
N LEU A 31 19.76 -9.90 15.30
CA LEU A 31 20.00 -10.05 16.74
C LEU A 31 19.11 -9.14 17.61
N LYS A 32 18.67 -7.98 17.09
CA LYS A 32 17.70 -7.11 17.77
C LYS A 32 16.26 -7.56 17.55
N ALA A 33 15.88 -7.86 16.31
CA ALA A 33 14.51 -8.25 15.96
C ALA A 33 14.10 -9.61 16.55
N MET A 34 15.08 -10.47 16.89
CA MET A 34 14.90 -11.74 17.59
C MET A 34 15.06 -11.63 19.13
N ALA A 35 15.20 -10.42 19.68
CA ALA A 35 15.22 -10.21 21.12
C ALA A 35 13.81 -10.32 21.72
N SER A 36 13.71 -10.60 23.02
CA SER A 36 12.42 -10.74 23.72
C SER A 36 12.23 -9.63 24.77
N PRO A 37 11.11 -8.87 24.77
CA PRO A 37 10.07 -8.88 23.75
C PRO A 37 10.54 -8.22 22.44
N PRO A 38 10.16 -8.76 21.25
CA PRO A 38 10.55 -8.19 19.98
C PRO A 38 9.73 -6.93 19.67
N LYS A 39 10.38 -5.94 19.06
CA LYS A 39 9.81 -4.62 18.77
C LYS A 39 9.62 -4.40 17.26
N ILE A 40 8.65 -3.56 16.92
CA ILE A 40 8.32 -3.27 15.52
C ILE A 40 9.44 -2.49 14.82
N GLU A 41 10.09 -1.57 15.52
CA GLU A 41 11.19 -0.76 15.00
C GLU A 41 12.44 -1.60 14.70
N ASP A 42 12.71 -2.62 15.53
CA ASP A 42 13.78 -3.58 15.31
C ASP A 42 13.45 -4.55 14.15
N GLN A 43 12.18 -4.95 13.99
CA GLN A 43 11.71 -5.72 12.83
C GLN A 43 11.83 -4.90 11.53
N GLU A 44 11.40 -3.64 11.52
CA GLU A 44 11.56 -2.74 10.37
C GLU A 44 13.04 -2.51 10.03
N ALA A 45 13.91 -2.35 11.04
CA ALA A 45 15.34 -2.22 10.84
C ALA A 45 15.94 -3.48 10.19
N ALA A 46 15.43 -4.67 10.52
CA ALA A 46 15.82 -5.91 9.86
C ALA A 46 15.38 -5.93 8.38
N VAL A 47 14.14 -5.58 8.06
CA VAL A 47 13.65 -5.46 6.66
C VAL A 47 14.57 -4.53 5.86
N LYS A 48 14.77 -3.30 6.34
CA LYS A 48 15.61 -2.29 5.68
C LYS A 48 17.07 -2.73 5.51
N ALA A 49 17.60 -3.53 6.46
CA ALA A 49 18.94 -4.10 6.33
C ALA A 49 19.02 -5.21 5.26
N PHE A 50 18.02 -6.11 5.19
CA PHE A 50 17.94 -7.15 4.16
C PHE A 50 17.79 -6.55 2.76
N ASP A 51 16.90 -5.57 2.58
CA ASP A 51 16.73 -4.86 1.30
C ASP A 51 18.04 -4.21 0.85
N THR A 52 18.77 -3.58 1.78
CA THR A 52 20.10 -2.99 1.53
C THR A 52 21.11 -4.05 1.09
N ALA A 53 21.19 -5.18 1.80
CA ALA A 53 22.13 -6.26 1.46
C ALA A 53 21.80 -6.94 0.12
N ASN A 54 20.51 -7.17 -0.15
CA ASN A 54 20.03 -7.72 -1.43
C ASN A 54 20.36 -6.78 -2.59
N LYS A 55 20.14 -5.47 -2.43
CA LYS A 55 20.52 -4.47 -3.44
C LYS A 55 22.03 -4.49 -3.69
N GLN A 56 22.86 -4.46 -2.66
CA GLN A 56 24.31 -4.41 -2.83
C GLN A 56 24.89 -5.71 -3.43
N ALA A 57 24.26 -6.86 -3.17
CA ALA A 57 24.60 -8.11 -3.86
C ALA A 57 24.28 -8.05 -5.37
N HIS A 58 23.15 -7.46 -5.73
CA HIS A 58 22.78 -7.22 -7.13
C HIS A 58 23.74 -6.21 -7.81
N ASP A 59 24.11 -5.12 -7.12
CA ASP A 59 25.03 -4.11 -7.63
C ASP A 59 26.45 -4.69 -7.87
N VAL A 60 26.94 -5.58 -6.98
CA VAL A 60 28.17 -6.37 -7.18
C VAL A 60 28.07 -7.27 -8.42
N TYR A 61 26.96 -8.02 -8.58
CA TYR A 61 26.73 -8.87 -9.75
C TYR A 61 26.78 -8.06 -11.06
N LEU A 62 26.06 -6.93 -11.13
CA LEU A 62 26.05 -6.07 -12.31
C LEU A 62 27.45 -5.56 -12.68
N LYS A 63 28.28 -5.22 -11.68
CA LYS A 63 29.66 -4.75 -11.93
C LYS A 63 30.59 -5.86 -12.39
N ILE A 64 30.42 -7.09 -11.92
CA ILE A 64 31.15 -8.26 -12.43
C ILE A 64 30.76 -8.54 -13.89
N ASP A 65 29.47 -8.43 -14.22
CA ASP A 65 28.98 -8.63 -15.60
C ASP A 65 29.45 -7.53 -16.56
N GLU A 66 29.44 -6.27 -16.15
CA GLU A 66 30.00 -5.14 -16.89
C GLU A 66 31.51 -5.32 -17.18
N LEU A 67 32.28 -5.77 -16.17
CA LEU A 67 33.69 -6.12 -16.34
C LEU A 67 33.90 -7.28 -17.32
N ASN A 68 33.08 -8.32 -17.25
CA ASN A 68 33.20 -9.50 -18.10
C ASN A 68 32.85 -9.19 -19.56
N LYS A 69 31.82 -8.36 -19.80
CA LYS A 69 31.51 -7.80 -21.13
C LYS A 69 32.69 -6.98 -21.68
N ALA A 70 33.22 -6.04 -20.90
CA ALA A 70 34.35 -5.22 -21.32
C ALA A 70 35.61 -6.02 -21.70
N LYS A 71 35.89 -7.14 -21.02
CA LYS A 71 36.97 -8.08 -21.41
C LYS A 71 36.66 -8.80 -22.73
N SER A 72 35.42 -9.28 -22.91
CA SER A 72 35.00 -9.97 -24.15
C SER A 72 35.02 -9.01 -25.35
N ASP A 73 34.68 -7.74 -25.15
CA ASP A 73 34.80 -6.69 -26.17
C ASP A 73 36.27 -6.39 -26.53
N GLU A 74 37.17 -6.31 -25.53
CA GLU A 74 38.61 -6.12 -25.79
C GLU A 74 39.22 -7.34 -26.50
N ALA A 75 38.83 -8.57 -26.13
CA ALA A 75 39.23 -9.79 -26.82
C ALA A 75 38.71 -9.86 -28.27
N SER A 76 37.42 -9.54 -28.49
CA SER A 76 36.83 -9.46 -29.83
C SER A 76 37.57 -8.44 -30.70
N LYS A 77 37.90 -7.27 -30.13
CA LYS A 77 38.66 -6.24 -30.83
C LYS A 77 40.08 -6.72 -31.18
N ASN A 78 40.78 -7.38 -30.26
CA ASN A 78 42.12 -7.92 -30.49
C ASN A 78 42.12 -8.96 -31.63
N TYR A 79 41.08 -9.81 -31.71
CA TYR A 79 40.86 -10.72 -32.84
C TYR A 79 40.70 -9.95 -34.17
N HIS A 80 39.81 -8.95 -34.23
CA HIS A 80 39.60 -8.16 -35.46
C HIS A 80 40.86 -7.38 -35.89
N GLU A 81 41.63 -6.83 -34.95
CA GLU A 81 42.90 -6.16 -35.25
C GLU A 81 43.97 -7.17 -35.72
N THR A 82 43.99 -8.39 -35.18
CA THR A 82 44.89 -9.47 -35.63
C THR A 82 44.56 -9.90 -37.06
N CYS A 83 43.29 -10.16 -37.39
CA CYS A 83 42.87 -10.51 -38.75
C CYS A 83 43.20 -9.41 -39.76
N LYS A 84 42.99 -8.13 -39.40
CA LYS A 84 43.39 -6.99 -40.23
C LYS A 84 44.90 -6.96 -40.50
N VAL A 85 45.71 -7.23 -39.48
CA VAL A 85 47.18 -7.28 -39.61
C VAL A 85 47.63 -8.48 -40.46
N ASN A 86 46.99 -9.65 -40.32
CA ASN A 86 47.34 -10.83 -41.11
C ASN A 86 46.94 -10.68 -42.58
N ASN A 87 45.75 -10.15 -42.88
CA ASN A 87 45.33 -9.88 -44.26
C ASN A 87 46.31 -8.93 -44.98
N ALA A 88 46.80 -7.89 -44.29
CA ALA A 88 47.82 -6.98 -44.83
C ALA A 88 49.21 -7.64 -45.05
N LYS A 89 49.53 -8.73 -44.33
CA LYS A 89 50.72 -9.55 -44.61
C LYS A 89 50.53 -10.38 -45.89
N VAL A 90 49.33 -10.87 -46.18
CA VAL A 90 49.03 -11.55 -47.46
C VAL A 90 49.15 -10.57 -48.62
N GLU A 91 48.56 -9.37 -48.51
CA GLU A 91 48.65 -8.32 -49.53
C GLU A 91 50.09 -7.88 -49.85
N SER A 92 51.00 -7.95 -48.87
CA SER A 92 52.43 -7.66 -49.02
C SER A 92 53.30 -8.88 -49.36
N GLY A 93 52.71 -10.07 -49.51
CA GLY A 93 53.43 -11.32 -49.80
C GLY A 93 54.32 -11.82 -48.66
N ALA A 94 54.06 -11.38 -47.42
CA ALA A 94 54.84 -11.71 -46.24
C ALA A 94 54.40 -13.00 -45.53
N ILE A 95 53.18 -13.49 -45.83
CA ILE A 95 52.65 -14.83 -45.47
C ILE A 95 51.76 -15.34 -46.61
N THR A 96 51.50 -16.64 -46.69
CA THR A 96 50.53 -17.20 -47.65
C THR A 96 49.07 -17.02 -47.19
N PRO A 97 48.07 -17.16 -48.09
CA PRO A 97 46.66 -17.18 -47.69
C PRO A 97 46.32 -18.25 -46.64
N GLU A 98 46.90 -19.45 -46.76
CA GLU A 98 46.69 -20.58 -45.85
C GLU A 98 47.33 -20.34 -44.47
N GLU A 99 48.49 -19.68 -44.43
CA GLU A 99 49.10 -19.21 -43.18
C GLU A 99 48.23 -18.13 -42.51
N CYS A 100 47.60 -17.25 -43.30
CA CYS A 100 46.69 -16.22 -42.81
C CYS A 100 45.39 -16.80 -42.25
N GLU A 101 44.79 -17.78 -42.93
CA GLU A 101 43.60 -18.50 -42.47
C GLU A 101 43.86 -19.12 -41.08
N LYS A 102 44.93 -19.92 -40.97
CA LYS A 102 45.34 -20.56 -39.71
C LYS A 102 45.61 -19.56 -38.58
N LEU A 103 46.29 -18.43 -38.86
CA LEU A 103 46.56 -17.40 -37.84
C LEU A 103 45.31 -16.59 -37.44
N ASN A 104 44.29 -16.56 -38.29
CA ASN A 104 43.01 -15.93 -37.98
C ASN A 104 42.12 -16.87 -37.16
N ASP A 105 42.12 -18.17 -37.47
CA ASP A 105 41.45 -19.21 -36.67
C ASP A 105 42.04 -19.30 -35.25
N GLU A 106 43.36 -19.32 -35.11
CA GLU A 106 44.03 -19.30 -33.80
C GLU A 106 43.66 -18.06 -32.96
N ALA A 107 43.45 -16.90 -33.61
CA ALA A 107 42.99 -15.68 -32.95
C ALA A 107 41.48 -15.71 -32.61
N TYR A 108 40.67 -16.40 -33.41
CA TYR A 108 39.24 -16.59 -33.15
C TYR A 108 39.00 -17.53 -31.96
N ASP A 109 39.72 -18.67 -31.91
CA ASP A 109 39.65 -19.63 -30.82
C ASP A 109 40.02 -19.01 -29.47
N GLU A 110 41.08 -18.18 -29.42
CA GLU A 110 41.46 -17.45 -28.20
C GLU A 110 40.40 -16.42 -27.77
N TYR A 111 39.80 -15.68 -28.72
CA TYR A 111 38.67 -14.80 -28.43
C TYR A 111 37.47 -15.58 -27.86
N MET A 112 37.08 -16.69 -28.49
CA MET A 112 35.97 -17.53 -28.03
C MET A 112 36.25 -18.10 -26.64
N ARG A 113 37.45 -18.62 -26.39
CA ARG A 113 37.88 -19.13 -25.08
C ARG A 113 37.82 -18.07 -23.98
N ILE A 114 38.20 -16.83 -24.28
CA ILE A 114 38.06 -15.70 -23.34
C ILE A 114 36.58 -15.36 -23.12
N LYS A 115 35.78 -15.29 -24.18
CA LYS A 115 34.35 -14.98 -24.10
C LYS A 115 33.59 -16.01 -23.26
N GLU A 116 33.77 -17.30 -23.51
CA GLU A 116 33.11 -18.38 -22.76
C GLU A 116 33.47 -18.35 -21.26
N ALA A 117 34.73 -18.06 -20.93
CA ALA A 117 35.17 -17.88 -19.54
C ALA A 117 34.51 -16.67 -18.86
N ASN A 118 34.36 -15.55 -19.58
CA ASN A 118 33.69 -14.35 -19.10
C ASN A 118 32.17 -14.56 -18.93
N ASP A 119 31.50 -15.14 -19.92
CA ASP A 119 30.06 -15.46 -19.89
C ASP A 119 29.74 -16.40 -18.71
N LYS A 120 30.57 -17.43 -18.51
CA LYS A 120 30.47 -18.32 -17.35
C LYS A 120 30.65 -17.55 -16.04
N ALA A 121 31.65 -16.68 -15.94
CA ALA A 121 31.90 -15.91 -14.73
C ALA A 121 30.75 -14.94 -14.39
N SER A 122 30.09 -14.35 -15.39
CA SER A 122 28.86 -13.57 -15.19
C SER A 122 27.69 -14.43 -14.68
N MET A 123 27.52 -15.62 -15.26
CA MET A 123 26.48 -16.56 -14.86
C MET A 123 26.71 -17.14 -13.45
N ASP A 124 27.96 -17.38 -13.05
CA ASP A 124 28.30 -17.87 -11.71
C ASP A 124 28.11 -16.74 -10.67
N ALA A 125 28.50 -15.49 -10.97
CA ALA A 125 28.20 -14.33 -10.10
C ALA A 125 26.69 -14.05 -9.95
N TYR A 126 25.88 -14.35 -10.97
CA TYR A 126 24.41 -14.28 -10.86
C TYR A 126 23.85 -15.32 -9.87
N LYS A 127 24.43 -16.53 -9.82
CA LYS A 127 24.04 -17.57 -8.83
C LYS A 127 24.40 -17.14 -7.42
N GLU A 128 25.61 -16.59 -7.20
CA GLU A 128 26.03 -16.05 -5.90
C GLU A 128 25.03 -15.00 -5.38
N TYR A 129 24.56 -14.10 -6.26
CA TYR A 129 23.49 -13.16 -5.95
C TYR A 129 22.16 -13.85 -5.61
N GLN A 130 21.70 -14.82 -6.41
CA GLN A 130 20.45 -15.55 -6.17
C GLN A 130 20.47 -16.34 -4.85
N GLU A 131 21.57 -17.02 -4.54
CA GLU A 131 21.74 -17.78 -3.30
C GLU A 131 21.66 -16.85 -2.08
N LEU A 132 22.38 -15.73 -2.12
CA LEU A 132 22.35 -14.69 -1.07
C LEU A 132 20.95 -14.10 -0.90
N PHE A 133 20.26 -13.77 -1.99
CA PHE A 133 18.90 -13.22 -1.96
C PHE A 133 17.90 -14.22 -1.32
N ASN A 134 17.98 -15.49 -1.69
CA ASN A 134 17.12 -16.55 -1.14
C ASN A 134 17.44 -16.84 0.34
N GLU A 135 18.71 -16.83 0.74
CA GLU A 135 19.13 -17.00 2.13
C GLU A 135 18.63 -15.83 3.00
N ASN A 136 18.73 -14.60 2.50
CA ASN A 136 18.20 -13.40 3.14
C ASN A 136 16.67 -13.42 3.26
N GLY A 137 15.94 -13.77 2.20
CA GLY A 137 14.49 -13.93 2.24
C GLY A 137 14.04 -14.98 3.27
N THR A 138 14.78 -16.09 3.38
CA THR A 138 14.54 -17.13 4.39
C THR A 138 14.73 -16.59 5.81
N LYS A 139 15.83 -15.88 6.07
CA LYS A 139 16.11 -15.27 7.40
C LYS A 139 15.10 -14.18 7.75
N LEU A 140 14.71 -13.34 6.80
CA LEU A 140 13.69 -12.31 6.99
C LEU A 140 12.33 -12.92 7.36
N LYS A 141 11.93 -14.01 6.70
CA LYS A 141 10.72 -14.77 7.05
C LYS A 141 10.75 -15.25 8.51
N THR A 142 11.88 -15.79 8.99
CA THR A 142 12.06 -16.18 10.40
C THR A 142 11.91 -15.00 11.36
N VAL A 143 12.43 -13.81 11.02
CA VAL A 143 12.26 -12.59 11.82
C VAL A 143 10.79 -12.14 11.86
N GLN A 144 10.09 -12.18 10.74
CA GLN A 144 8.66 -11.86 10.66
C GLN A 144 7.80 -12.84 11.46
N GLU A 145 8.06 -14.15 11.35
CA GLU A 145 7.38 -15.20 12.11
C GLU A 145 7.63 -15.08 13.62
N HIS A 146 8.86 -14.72 14.02
CA HIS A 146 9.18 -14.46 15.42
C HIS A 146 8.39 -13.26 15.97
N TYR A 147 8.39 -12.13 15.24
CA TYR A 147 7.61 -10.96 15.65
C TYR A 147 6.11 -11.28 15.77
N GLN A 148 5.51 -11.92 14.76
CA GLN A 148 4.08 -12.29 14.77
C GLN A 148 3.73 -13.26 15.90
N LYS A 149 4.63 -14.18 16.27
CA LYS A 149 4.43 -15.13 17.37
C LYS A 149 4.36 -14.45 18.74
N HIS A 150 5.12 -13.37 18.93
CA HIS A 150 5.21 -12.64 20.20
C HIS A 150 4.30 -11.42 20.27
N ASN A 151 3.98 -10.81 19.13
CA ASN A 151 3.01 -9.73 18.96
C ASN A 151 1.89 -10.23 18.00
N PRO A 152 1.04 -11.17 18.43
CA PRO A 152 -0.04 -11.68 17.59
C PRO A 152 -1.04 -10.56 17.29
N SER A 153 -1.40 -10.41 16.01
CA SER A 153 -2.46 -9.47 15.59
C SER A 153 -3.75 -9.71 16.38
N PRO A 154 -4.50 -8.66 16.77
CA PRO A 154 -5.81 -8.81 17.38
C PRO A 154 -6.73 -9.71 16.54
N PRO A 155 -7.59 -10.54 17.16
CA PRO A 155 -8.47 -11.43 16.41
C PRO A 155 -9.43 -10.61 15.52
N PRO A 156 -9.64 -11.02 14.24
CA PRO A 156 -10.42 -10.27 13.26
C PRO A 156 -11.77 -9.79 13.78
N VAL A 157 -12.08 -8.51 13.55
CA VAL A 157 -13.34 -7.90 14.02
C VAL A 157 -14.45 -8.31 13.07
N THR A 158 -15.45 -9.05 13.54
CA THR A 158 -16.67 -9.27 12.76
C THR A 158 -17.80 -8.42 13.30
N ALA A 159 -18.29 -7.48 12.48
CA ALA A 159 -19.39 -6.60 12.81
C ALA A 159 -20.57 -6.83 11.87
N THR A 160 -21.78 -6.84 12.42
CA THR A 160 -23.01 -6.70 11.64
C THR A 160 -23.28 -5.21 11.48
N VAL A 161 -23.38 -4.73 10.23
CA VAL A 161 -23.64 -3.31 9.95
C VAL A 161 -25.03 -3.14 9.35
N GLN A 162 -25.87 -2.33 9.99
CA GLN A 162 -27.21 -1.98 9.52
C GLN A 162 -27.19 -0.61 8.82
N SER A 163 -27.68 -0.54 7.58
CA SER A 163 -27.83 0.71 6.82
C SER A 163 -28.91 0.56 5.74
N GLU A 164 -29.56 1.65 5.37
CA GLU A 164 -30.52 1.68 4.26
C GLU A 164 -29.83 1.46 2.89
N LYS A 165 -28.52 1.77 2.80
CA LYS A 165 -27.72 1.72 1.57
C LYS A 165 -26.68 0.59 1.61
N VAL A 166 -27.12 -0.65 1.87
CA VAL A 166 -26.22 -1.81 2.01
C VAL A 166 -25.33 -2.03 0.77
N SER A 167 -25.83 -1.75 -0.44
CA SER A 167 -25.05 -1.87 -1.68
C SER A 167 -23.82 -0.96 -1.71
N GLY A 168 -23.95 0.30 -1.27
CA GLY A 168 -22.82 1.23 -1.16
C GLY A 168 -21.80 0.81 -0.10
N LEU A 169 -22.28 0.22 1.00
CA LEU A 169 -21.43 -0.35 2.04
C LEU A 169 -20.61 -1.54 1.54
N VAL A 170 -21.23 -2.49 0.82
CA VAL A 170 -20.53 -3.66 0.26
C VAL A 170 -19.52 -3.24 -0.81
N ALA A 171 -19.85 -2.23 -1.63
CA ALA A 171 -18.89 -1.64 -2.57
C ALA A 171 -17.68 -1.02 -1.85
N ALA A 172 -17.89 -0.25 -0.79
CA ALA A 172 -16.80 0.34 0.00
C ALA A 172 -15.92 -0.72 0.69
N TYR A 173 -16.50 -1.83 1.17
CA TYR A 173 -15.74 -2.92 1.78
C TYR A 173 -14.94 -3.72 0.75
N LYS A 174 -15.46 -3.88 -0.47
CA LYS A 174 -14.70 -4.45 -1.60
C LYS A 174 -13.52 -3.57 -2.01
N GLU A 175 -13.70 -2.24 -2.02
CA GLU A 175 -12.62 -1.28 -2.29
C GLU A 175 -11.53 -1.30 -1.20
N LEU A 176 -11.91 -1.51 0.08
CA LEU A 176 -10.96 -1.64 1.20
C LEU A 176 -10.00 -2.84 1.04
N TYR A 177 -10.47 -3.95 0.47
CA TYR A 177 -9.71 -5.20 0.33
C TYR A 177 -9.42 -5.59 -1.13
N LYS A 178 -9.45 -4.63 -2.07
CA LYS A 178 -9.18 -4.87 -3.51
C LYS A 178 -7.79 -5.45 -3.78
N ASP A 179 -6.81 -5.08 -2.95
CA ASP A 179 -5.41 -5.52 -3.03
C ASP A 179 -5.16 -6.83 -2.25
N ASP A 180 -6.19 -7.41 -1.62
CA ASP A 180 -6.18 -8.70 -0.94
C ASP A 180 -7.45 -9.52 -1.27
N ASP A 181 -7.46 -10.01 -2.50
CA ASP A 181 -8.51 -10.85 -3.08
C ASP A 181 -8.70 -12.18 -2.31
N GLU A 182 -7.67 -12.72 -1.66
CA GLU A 182 -7.81 -13.90 -0.79
C GLU A 182 -8.62 -13.58 0.48
N TRP A 183 -8.35 -12.45 1.14
CA TRP A 183 -9.14 -11.99 2.27
C TRP A 183 -10.59 -11.72 1.86
N TYR A 184 -10.81 -10.97 0.78
CA TYR A 184 -12.17 -10.66 0.32
C TYR A 184 -12.96 -11.93 -0.01
N LYS A 185 -12.39 -12.89 -0.77
CA LYS A 185 -13.06 -14.17 -1.10
C LYS A 185 -13.41 -15.02 0.12
N LYS A 186 -12.55 -15.01 1.15
CA LYS A 186 -12.77 -15.74 2.40
C LYS A 186 -13.79 -15.06 3.33
N HIS A 187 -13.89 -13.73 3.25
CA HIS A 187 -14.69 -12.89 4.14
C HIS A 187 -15.68 -12.00 3.37
N GLU A 188 -16.33 -12.57 2.34
CA GLU A 188 -17.27 -11.85 1.48
C GLU A 188 -18.55 -11.41 2.26
N PRO A 189 -19.02 -10.16 2.11
CA PRO A 189 -20.18 -9.65 2.84
C PRO A 189 -21.47 -10.41 2.57
N LYS A 190 -22.04 -11.01 3.61
CA LYS A 190 -23.38 -11.64 3.54
C LYS A 190 -24.44 -10.58 3.77
N ILE A 191 -25.39 -10.42 2.85
CA ILE A 191 -26.46 -9.41 2.91
C ILE A 191 -27.75 -10.06 3.46
N GLU A 192 -28.33 -9.45 4.49
CA GLU A 192 -29.54 -9.89 5.17
C GLU A 192 -30.48 -8.68 5.33
N GLY A 193 -31.26 -8.38 4.29
CA GLY A 193 -32.15 -7.21 4.26
C GLY A 193 -31.37 -5.89 4.30
N ASN A 194 -31.59 -5.07 5.32
CA ASN A 194 -30.85 -3.83 5.56
C ASN A 194 -29.57 -4.01 6.41
N ARG A 195 -29.09 -5.26 6.57
CA ARG A 195 -27.88 -5.61 7.32
C ARG A 195 -26.87 -6.35 6.46
N THR A 196 -25.59 -6.28 6.85
CA THR A 196 -24.57 -7.18 6.34
C THR A 196 -23.48 -7.49 7.37
N SER A 197 -22.91 -8.70 7.32
CA SER A 197 -21.79 -9.12 8.17
C SER A 197 -20.45 -8.85 7.46
N LEU A 198 -19.62 -7.99 8.05
CA LEU A 198 -18.26 -7.67 7.59
C LEU A 198 -17.21 -8.25 8.53
N THR A 199 -16.06 -8.72 8.03
CA THR A 199 -14.94 -9.21 8.86
C THR A 199 -13.64 -8.49 8.50
N PHE A 200 -13.20 -7.60 9.39
CA PHE A 200 -11.99 -6.79 9.23
C PHE A 200 -10.77 -7.47 9.84
N LYS A 201 -9.59 -7.21 9.28
CA LYS A 201 -8.32 -7.77 9.80
C LYS A 201 -7.96 -7.25 11.20
N SER A 202 -8.39 -6.04 11.54
CA SER A 202 -8.08 -5.37 12.80
C SER A 202 -9.19 -4.41 13.25
N ASP A 203 -9.11 -3.93 14.50
CA ASP A 203 -9.96 -2.84 15.00
C ASP A 203 -9.67 -1.48 14.35
N GLU A 204 -8.49 -1.31 13.75
CA GLU A 204 -8.10 -0.11 13.01
C GLU A 204 -8.67 -0.10 11.59
N ASP A 205 -8.58 -1.22 10.85
CA ASP A 205 -9.28 -1.45 9.58
C ASP A 205 -10.77 -1.09 9.74
N ALA A 206 -11.39 -1.62 10.79
CA ALA A 206 -12.81 -1.47 11.06
C ALA A 206 -13.20 -0.02 11.39
N LEU A 207 -12.38 0.71 12.17
CA LEU A 207 -12.62 2.13 12.44
C LEU A 207 -12.36 3.01 11.20
N ASN A 208 -11.28 2.78 10.47
CA ASN A 208 -10.92 3.57 9.30
C ASN A 208 -11.91 3.36 8.14
N PHE A 209 -12.50 2.17 8.04
CA PHE A 209 -13.68 1.90 7.22
C PHE A 209 -14.90 2.70 7.70
N ALA A 210 -15.23 2.62 8.99
CA ALA A 210 -16.39 3.29 9.57
C ALA A 210 -16.35 4.82 9.38
N LYS A 211 -15.18 5.45 9.55
CA LYS A 211 -14.96 6.88 9.31
C LYS A 211 -15.32 7.29 7.86
N LYS A 212 -14.67 6.67 6.87
CA LYS A 212 -14.92 6.92 5.44
C LYS A 212 -16.38 6.65 5.04
N LEU A 213 -17.00 5.66 5.66
CA LEU A 213 -18.40 5.35 5.42
C LEU A 213 -19.34 6.41 6.02
N ALA A 214 -18.97 7.02 7.15
CA ALA A 214 -19.80 7.99 7.86
C ALA A 214 -19.96 9.31 7.11
N GLU A 215 -18.90 9.74 6.41
CA GLU A 215 -18.91 10.88 5.48
C GLU A 215 -20.00 10.77 4.39
N ASN A 216 -20.40 9.54 4.04
CA ASN A 216 -21.24 9.23 2.89
C ASN A 216 -22.66 8.74 3.24
N GLN A 217 -22.85 8.11 4.42
CA GLN A 217 -24.14 7.56 4.83
C GLN A 217 -24.26 7.27 6.34
N ASN A 218 -25.50 7.25 6.82
CA ASN A 218 -25.86 6.78 8.16
C ASN A 218 -25.86 5.24 8.22
N PHE A 219 -25.40 4.68 9.35
CA PHE A 219 -25.38 3.24 9.63
C PHE A 219 -25.20 2.97 11.12
N ILE A 220 -25.39 1.71 11.54
CA ILE A 220 -25.10 1.23 12.90
C ILE A 220 -24.19 0.01 12.79
N MET A 221 -23.00 0.04 13.40
CA MET A 221 -22.11 -1.12 13.53
C MET A 221 -22.35 -1.82 14.87
N ILE A 222 -22.62 -3.12 14.79
CA ILE A 222 -23.00 -3.98 15.90
C ILE A 222 -21.95 -5.08 16.02
N ASP A 223 -21.40 -5.29 17.21
CA ASP A 223 -20.51 -6.42 17.47
C ASP A 223 -21.27 -7.75 17.37
N LYS A 224 -20.71 -8.71 16.62
CA LYS A 224 -21.41 -9.96 16.28
C LYS A 224 -21.51 -10.94 17.45
N GLU A 225 -20.60 -10.88 18.43
CA GLU A 225 -20.57 -11.80 19.56
C GLU A 225 -21.50 -11.33 20.70
N THR A 226 -21.61 -10.02 20.90
CA THR A 226 -22.29 -9.39 22.05
C THR A 226 -23.57 -8.63 21.70
N ASN A 227 -23.87 -8.42 20.41
CA ASN A 227 -24.99 -7.60 19.91
C ASN A 227 -24.98 -6.13 20.41
N LYS A 228 -23.82 -5.62 20.84
CA LYS A 228 -23.59 -4.25 21.30
C LYS A 228 -23.32 -3.30 20.13
N VAL A 229 -23.83 -2.07 20.19
CA VAL A 229 -23.55 -1.02 19.20
C VAL A 229 -22.14 -0.46 19.42
N LEU A 230 -21.18 -0.88 18.60
CA LEU A 230 -19.77 -0.46 18.63
C LEU A 230 -19.59 1.02 18.23
N ALA A 231 -20.30 1.40 17.17
CA ALA A 231 -20.35 2.75 16.63
C ALA A 231 -21.59 2.94 15.75
N TYR A 232 -21.99 4.19 15.52
CA TYR A 232 -23.00 4.54 14.53
C TYR A 232 -22.61 5.82 13.78
N SER A 233 -23.02 5.92 12.52
CA SER A 233 -22.91 7.16 11.73
C SER A 233 -24.20 7.94 11.80
N ARG A 234 -24.07 9.24 12.06
CA ARG A 234 -25.14 10.23 12.01
C ARG A 234 -24.58 11.58 11.56
N ASP A 235 -25.27 12.25 10.64
CA ASP A 235 -25.00 13.63 10.23
C ASP A 235 -23.53 13.86 9.80
N GLY A 236 -22.96 12.88 9.07
CA GLY A 236 -21.58 12.89 8.58
C GLY A 236 -20.50 12.46 9.58
N LYS A 237 -20.88 12.17 10.84
CA LYS A 237 -19.98 11.89 11.96
C LYS A 237 -20.18 10.48 12.53
N LEU A 238 -19.10 9.91 13.06
CA LEU A 238 -19.10 8.60 13.71
C LEU A 238 -19.16 8.78 15.24
N PHE A 239 -20.02 8.03 15.93
CA PHE A 239 -20.25 8.12 17.37
C PHE A 239 -20.20 6.75 18.06
N ARG A 240 -19.85 6.72 19.36
CA ARG A 240 -20.01 5.58 20.27
C ARG A 240 -20.69 6.07 21.55
N GLY A 241 -21.95 5.67 21.74
CA GLY A 241 -22.80 6.31 22.74
C GLY A 241 -22.87 7.82 22.48
N ASP A 242 -22.80 8.64 23.53
CA ASP A 242 -22.94 10.09 23.44
C ASP A 242 -21.63 10.83 23.02
N LYS A 243 -20.59 10.10 22.58
CA LYS A 243 -19.28 10.65 22.19
C LYS A 243 -18.98 10.43 20.71
N GLU A 244 -18.40 11.45 20.07
CA GLU A 244 -17.84 11.33 18.71
C GLU A 244 -16.56 10.46 18.74
N LEU A 245 -16.40 9.57 17.76
CA LEU A 245 -15.36 8.54 17.72
C LEU A 245 -14.29 8.90 16.67
N THR A 246 -13.42 9.84 17.04
CA THR A 246 -12.30 10.29 16.18
C THR A 246 -11.09 9.37 16.23
N GLU A 247 -10.81 8.71 17.36
CA GLU A 247 -9.57 7.98 17.63
C GLU A 247 -9.80 6.70 18.48
N GLY A 248 -8.76 5.87 18.59
CA GLY A 248 -8.79 4.60 19.34
C GLY A 248 -9.22 3.37 18.51
N PRO A 249 -9.41 2.20 19.15
CA PRO A 249 -9.93 0.99 18.48
C PRO A 249 -11.46 1.03 18.30
N LEU A 250 -12.00 0.26 17.34
CA LEU A 250 -13.46 0.14 17.15
C LEU A 250 -14.16 -0.63 18.28
N ARG A 251 -13.56 -1.69 18.82
CA ARG A 251 -13.96 -2.30 20.10
C ARG A 251 -13.30 -1.55 21.27
N PRO A 252 -14.04 -0.98 22.23
CA PRO A 252 -13.47 -0.34 23.41
C PRO A 252 -12.94 -1.38 24.42
N SER A 253 -12.49 -0.93 25.60
CA SER A 253 -12.12 -1.87 26.67
C SER A 253 -13.32 -2.73 27.13
N LYS A 254 -13.07 -3.90 27.72
CA LYS A 254 -14.16 -4.81 28.17
C LYS A 254 -15.16 -4.11 29.11
N GLU A 255 -14.63 -3.31 30.03
CA GLU A 255 -15.41 -2.55 31.01
C GLU A 255 -16.29 -1.46 30.36
N GLU A 256 -15.91 -0.95 29.20
CA GLU A 256 -16.73 -0.01 28.41
C GLU A 256 -17.70 -0.76 27.50
N MET A 257 -17.27 -1.89 26.93
CA MET A 257 -18.05 -2.75 26.03
C MET A 257 -19.34 -3.25 26.71
N GLU A 258 -19.28 -3.61 27.99
CA GLU A 258 -20.44 -3.98 28.80
C GLU A 258 -21.46 -2.85 28.92
N LYS A 259 -20.99 -1.59 28.99
CA LYS A 259 -21.80 -0.37 29.17
C LYS A 259 -22.44 0.13 27.87
N LEU A 260 -22.04 -0.37 26.70
CA LEU A 260 -22.67 -0.02 25.42
C LEU A 260 -24.14 -0.51 25.37
N PRO A 261 -25.04 0.15 24.64
CA PRO A 261 -26.37 -0.38 24.40
C PRO A 261 -26.31 -1.58 23.44
N THR A 262 -27.19 -2.56 23.62
CA THR A 262 -27.57 -3.47 22.53
C THR A 262 -28.36 -2.72 21.46
N LEU A 263 -28.49 -3.32 20.26
CA LEU A 263 -29.24 -2.70 19.16
C LEU A 263 -30.69 -2.32 19.56
N ASP A 264 -31.37 -3.19 20.30
CA ASP A 264 -32.77 -2.97 20.71
C ASP A 264 -32.89 -1.84 21.74
N GLU A 265 -31.94 -1.72 22.66
CA GLU A 265 -31.87 -0.62 23.63
C GLU A 265 -31.57 0.71 22.94
N TYR A 266 -30.67 0.70 21.95
CA TYR A 266 -30.36 1.87 21.13
C TYR A 266 -31.57 2.36 20.33
N GLN A 267 -32.29 1.44 19.66
CA GLN A 267 -33.49 1.80 18.90
C GLN A 267 -34.62 2.33 19.79
N LYS A 268 -34.84 1.74 20.98
CA LYS A 268 -35.81 2.25 21.96
C LYS A 268 -35.47 3.67 22.45
N LYS A 269 -34.18 3.96 22.69
CA LYS A 269 -33.73 5.32 23.07
C LYS A 269 -33.96 6.37 21.98
N GLN A 270 -34.05 5.99 20.70
CA GLN A 270 -34.40 6.91 19.61
C GLN A 270 -35.91 7.15 19.44
N GLN A 271 -36.76 6.44 20.20
CA GLN A 271 -38.22 6.49 20.06
C GLN A 271 -38.92 7.22 21.23
N THR A 272 -38.20 7.68 22.25
CA THR A 272 -38.76 8.51 23.32
C THR A 272 -39.01 9.94 22.82
N PRO A 273 -40.24 10.49 22.92
CA PRO A 273 -40.53 11.86 22.52
C PRO A 273 -39.90 12.88 23.48
N ASN A 274 -39.64 14.09 22.97
CA ASN A 274 -39.22 15.22 23.82
C ASN A 274 -40.29 15.52 24.88
N PRO A 275 -39.91 15.67 26.17
CA PRO A 275 -40.76 16.33 27.14
C PRO A 275 -40.76 17.84 26.86
N THR A 276 -41.93 18.43 26.66
CA THR A 276 -42.13 19.87 26.77
C THR A 276 -42.91 20.12 28.04
N ASP A 277 -42.19 20.44 29.12
CA ASP A 277 -42.80 20.91 30.37
C ASP A 277 -43.30 22.35 30.20
N ASP A 278 -44.58 22.59 30.48
CA ASP A 278 -45.08 23.92 30.88
C ASP A 278 -46.40 23.77 31.68
N PRO A 279 -46.43 24.08 32.99
CA PRO A 279 -47.61 23.86 33.83
C PRO A 279 -48.51 25.11 33.95
N PRO A 280 -49.83 25.02 33.73
CA PRO A 280 -50.74 26.14 33.95
C PRO A 280 -51.02 26.36 35.44
N LEU A 281 -50.70 27.55 35.95
CA LEU A 281 -51.15 28.03 37.25
C LEU A 281 -52.64 28.48 37.21
N SER A 282 -53.26 28.61 38.39
CA SER A 282 -54.70 28.86 38.55
C SER A 282 -55.20 30.24 38.08
N THR A 283 -56.53 30.32 37.90
CA THR A 283 -57.32 31.42 37.31
C THR A 283 -57.46 32.69 38.16
N PRO A 284 -58.00 33.78 37.55
CA PRO A 284 -59.33 34.26 37.97
C PRO A 284 -60.34 34.41 36.82
N GLN A 285 -61.57 34.89 37.12
CA GLN A 285 -62.77 34.74 36.27
C GLN A 285 -63.22 35.99 35.48
N SER A 286 -63.73 35.74 34.27
CA SER A 286 -64.96 36.30 33.63
C SER A 286 -65.18 37.82 33.49
N THR A 287 -65.31 38.29 32.24
CA THR A 287 -66.58 38.86 31.69
C THR A 287 -66.52 39.13 30.17
N LYS A 288 -67.69 39.33 29.53
CA LYS A 288 -67.97 39.81 28.15
C LYS A 288 -68.73 41.16 28.29
N PRO A 289 -68.96 42.04 27.27
CA PRO A 289 -68.83 41.92 25.80
C PRO A 289 -68.05 43.12 25.16
N GLU A 290 -68.06 43.57 23.88
CA GLU A 290 -68.50 43.17 22.50
C GLU A 290 -67.68 44.05 21.48
N PRO A 291 -67.88 44.02 20.13
CA PRO A 291 -67.10 44.79 19.11
C PRO A 291 -67.78 46.14 18.71
N PRO A 292 -67.34 46.94 17.68
CA PRO A 292 -66.31 46.74 16.64
C PRO A 292 -65.38 47.97 16.34
N GLU A 293 -64.48 47.87 15.34
CA GLU A 293 -64.43 48.71 14.12
C GLU A 293 -63.25 48.33 13.18
N ILE A 294 -63.31 48.75 11.89
CA ILE A 294 -62.30 48.51 10.83
C ILE A 294 -62.19 49.74 9.93
N PRO A 295 -60.98 50.30 9.71
CA PRO A 295 -60.39 50.41 8.36
C PRO A 295 -59.08 49.58 8.26
N THR A 296 -58.68 48.82 7.22
CA THR A 296 -58.64 49.02 5.75
C THR A 296 -57.97 50.34 5.33
N VAL A 297 -57.03 50.43 4.37
CA VAL A 297 -56.47 49.53 3.33
C VAL A 297 -54.91 49.56 3.40
N GLN A 298 -54.09 48.79 2.66
CA GLN A 298 -54.28 47.98 1.44
C GLN A 298 -53.26 46.80 1.39
N GLN A 299 -53.38 45.93 0.39
CA GLN A 299 -52.31 45.06 -0.12
C GLN A 299 -51.87 45.53 -1.52
N THR A 300 -50.61 45.25 -1.89
CA THR A 300 -50.16 44.85 -3.23
C THR A 300 -48.87 44.04 -2.95
N GLU A 301 -48.65 42.80 -3.39
CA GLU A 301 -48.74 42.23 -4.75
C GLU A 301 -47.76 42.94 -5.71
N GLU A 302 -46.97 42.26 -6.54
CA GLU A 302 -47.00 40.84 -6.93
C GLU A 302 -45.60 40.29 -7.28
N SER A 303 -45.51 38.98 -7.49
CA SER A 303 -44.42 38.27 -8.20
C SER A 303 -44.95 37.94 -9.63
N PRO A 304 -44.40 37.04 -10.48
CA PRO A 304 -43.11 36.34 -10.48
C PRO A 304 -42.42 36.35 -11.88
N GLN A 305 -41.33 35.56 -12.03
CA GLN A 305 -40.88 34.86 -13.26
C GLN A 305 -40.58 35.73 -14.53
N GLU A 306 -39.79 35.31 -15.51
CA GLU A 306 -39.66 33.98 -16.15
C GLU A 306 -38.38 33.94 -17.03
N LYS A 307 -38.02 32.74 -17.54
CA LYS A 307 -37.11 32.50 -18.70
C LYS A 307 -35.60 32.80 -18.49
N GLU A 308 -34.64 31.87 -18.61
CA GLU A 308 -34.48 30.72 -19.53
C GLU A 308 -34.35 31.23 -20.99
N ASP A 309 -33.27 31.01 -21.74
CA ASP A 309 -32.62 29.71 -21.95
C ASP A 309 -31.22 29.81 -22.64
N LEU A 310 -30.54 28.66 -22.76
CA LEU A 310 -29.57 28.21 -23.78
C LEU A 310 -28.37 29.09 -24.26
N GLU A 311 -27.17 28.68 -23.81
CA GLU A 311 -26.00 28.23 -24.61
C GLU A 311 -25.43 28.95 -25.88
N LYS A 312 -24.10 28.79 -26.02
CA LYS A 312 -23.30 28.61 -27.27
C LYS A 312 -23.08 29.80 -28.23
N GLN A 313 -21.95 30.48 -28.04
CA GLN A 313 -20.82 30.52 -28.99
C GLN A 313 -19.53 30.83 -28.19
N LYS A 314 -18.43 30.06 -28.22
CA LYS A 314 -17.53 29.59 -29.31
C LYS A 314 -16.76 30.72 -30.01
N GLY A 315 -15.43 30.73 -29.84
CA GLY A 315 -14.46 31.65 -30.47
C GLY A 315 -13.26 31.95 -29.55
N ILE A 316 -12.27 31.07 -29.38
CA ILE A 316 -11.14 30.76 -30.29
C ILE A 316 -10.14 31.92 -30.45
N ASN A 317 -8.96 31.83 -29.83
CA ASN A 317 -7.68 31.63 -30.56
C ASN A 317 -6.51 31.25 -29.62
N PRO A 318 -5.41 30.67 -30.13
CA PRO A 318 -4.25 30.20 -29.34
C PRO A 318 -2.98 31.09 -29.51
N ASN A 319 -1.82 30.53 -29.14
CA ASN A 319 -0.43 31.04 -29.20
C ASN A 319 0.05 31.82 -27.96
N PHE A 320 0.70 31.11 -27.03
CA PHE A 320 2.16 31.05 -26.97
C PHE A 320 2.63 29.69 -26.43
#